data_AF-A0A5J4P4B6-F1
#
_entry.id   AF-A0A5J4P4B6-F1
#
_cell.length_a   1.000
_cell.length_b   1.000
_cell.length_c   1.000
_cell.angle_alpha   90.00
_cell.angle_beta   90.00
_cell.angle_gamma   90.00
#
_symmetry.space_group_name_H-M   'P 1'
#
loop_
_entity.id
_entity.type
_entity.pdbx_description
1 polymer ?
#
loop_
_entity_poly.entity_id
_entity_poly.type
_entity_poly.pdbx_seq_one_letter_code
_entity_poly.pdbx_strand_id
1 'polypeptide(L)' 'MIGKIIKGRNFKGCISYVLGKEEAKILDSEGVLLNDTKSIVNSFYMQSLMNPKLAKSVGHIPLSYSK' A
#
# COMPACT_ATOMS: atom_id res chain seq x y z
N MET A 1 22.39 -4.02 -3.27
CA MET A 1 20.96 -3.79 -2.92
C MET A 1 20.69 -2.30 -3.02
N ILE A 2 19.77 -1.88 -3.88
CA ILE A 2 19.41 -0.46 -4.03
C ILE A 2 17.91 -0.32 -3.76
N GLY A 3 17.55 0.54 -2.79
CA GLY A 3 16.17 0.90 -2.50
C GLY A 3 15.83 2.25 -3.10
N LYS A 4 14.67 2.37 -3.75
CA LYS A 4 14.14 3.66 -4.22
C LYS A 4 13.07 4.12 -3.24
N ILE A 5 13.15 5.33 -2.70
CA ILE A 5 12.09 5.87 -1.84
C ILE A 5 11.06 6.59 -2.68
N ILE A 6 9.80 6.16 -2.61
CA ILE A 6 8.67 6.77 -3.34
C ILE A 6 7.66 7.32 -2.34
N LYS A 7 7.29 8.59 -2.50
CA LYS A 7 6.25 9.25 -1.68
C LYS A 7 5.04 9.59 -2.57
N GLY A 8 3.93 8.93 -2.33
CA GLY A 8 2.69 9.01 -3.11
C GLY A 8 1.50 9.58 -2.34
N ARG A 9 0.36 9.69 -3.03
CA ARG A 9 -0.95 10.09 -2.47
C ARG A 9 -1.99 8.97 -2.52
N ASN A 10 -1.67 7.84 -3.17
CA ASN A 10 -2.63 6.79 -3.45
C ASN A 10 -2.01 5.43 -3.09
N PHE A 11 -2.77 4.61 -2.38
CA PHE A 11 -2.38 3.29 -1.91
C PHE A 11 -2.52 2.19 -2.97
N LYS A 12 -3.29 2.41 -4.04
CA LYS A 12 -3.54 1.45 -5.12
C LYS A 12 -2.27 0.81 -5.65
N GLY A 13 -1.28 1.62 -6.02
CA GLY A 13 -0.03 1.09 -6.59
C GLY A 13 0.73 0.18 -5.62
N CYS A 14 0.85 0.60 -4.36
CA CYS A 14 1.55 -0.17 -3.33
C CYS A 14 0.84 -1.50 -3.02
N ILE A 15 -0.49 -1.45 -2.86
CA ILE A 15 -1.28 -2.62 -2.48
C ILE A 15 -1.35 -3.61 -3.64
N SER A 16 -1.65 -3.15 -4.86
CA SER A 16 -1.67 -4.01 -6.04
C SER A 16 -0.31 -4.63 -6.36
N TYR A 17 0.80 -3.95 -6.03
CA TYR A 17 2.14 -4.50 -6.22
C TYR A 17 2.41 -5.72 -5.31
N VAL A 18 1.91 -5.70 -4.08
CA VAL A 18 2.11 -6.79 -3.11
C VAL A 18 1.07 -7.90 -3.31
N LEU A 19 -0.22 -7.54 -3.36
CA LEU A 19 -1.33 -8.50 -3.42
C LEU A 19 -1.59 -9.04 -4.83
N GLY A 20 -1.01 -8.44 -5.87
CA GLY A 20 -1.13 -8.91 -7.25
C GLY A 20 -0.23 -10.09 -7.61
N LYS A 21 0.58 -10.59 -6.68
CA LYS A 21 1.43 -11.77 -6.91
C LYS A 21 0.64 -13.05 -6.62
N GLU A 22 0.83 -14.09 -7.44
CA GLU A 22 0.05 -15.33 -7.36
C GLU A 22 0.09 -15.99 -5.97
N GLU A 23 1.25 -15.96 -5.31
CA GLU A 23 1.46 -16.59 -4.01
C GLU A 23 1.27 -15.61 -2.83
N ALA A 24 0.81 -14.39 -3.07
CA ALA A 24 0.61 -13.41 -2.01
C ALA A 24 -0.51 -13.84 -1.06
N LYS A 25 -0.21 -13.88 0.24
CA LYS A 25 -1.18 -14.16 1.29
C LYS A 25 -1.10 -13.08 2.36
N ILE A 26 -2.26 -12.61 2.82
CA ILE A 26 -2.36 -11.70 3.96
C ILE A 26 -2.25 -12.55 5.22
N LEU A 27 -1.28 -12.23 6.08
CA LEU A 27 -1.05 -12.94 7.34
C LEU A 27 -1.82 -12.32 8.50
N ASP A 28 -1.97 -10.99 8.47
CA ASP A 28 -2.66 -10.22 9.49
C ASP A 28 -3.13 -8.88 8.89
N SER A 29 -4.15 -8.29 9.50
CA SER A 29 -4.63 -6.96 9.13
C SER A 29 -5.39 -6.30 10.28
N GLU A 30 -5.17 -4.99 10.43
CA GLU A 30 -5.92 -4.16 11.38
C GLU A 30 -6.50 -2.94 10.67
N GLY A 31 -7.74 -2.57 10.99
CA GLY A 31 -8.37 -1.34 10.52
C GLY A 31 -8.72 -1.27 9.02
N VAL A 32 -8.67 -2.38 8.29
CA VAL A 32 -8.98 -2.45 6.85
C VAL A 32 -9.98 -3.56 6.52
N LEU A 33 -10.75 -3.37 5.45
CA LEU A 33 -11.70 -4.37 4.97
C LEU A 33 -11.03 -5.33 3.98
N LEU A 34 -11.00 -6.62 4.31
CA LEU A 34 -10.31 -7.67 3.54
C LEU A 34 -11.13 -8.34 2.42
N ASN A 35 -12.22 -7.72 1.97
CA ASN A 35 -13.11 -8.34 0.98
C ASN A 35 -12.43 -8.51 -0.40
N ASP A 36 -11.73 -7.47 -0.85
CA ASP A 36 -10.96 -7.46 -2.08
C ASP A 36 -9.89 -6.35 -2.02
N THR A 37 -8.97 -6.38 -2.99
CA THR A 37 -7.88 -5.39 -3.10
C THR A 37 -8.41 -3.95 -3.15
N LYS A 38 -9.59 -3.72 -3.77
CA LYS A 38 -10.18 -2.39 -3.90
C LYS A 38 -10.71 -1.87 -2.55
N SER A 39 -11.27 -2.76 -1.75
CA SER A 39 -11.78 -2.49 -0.40
C SER A 39 -10.64 -2.10 0.53
N ILE A 40 -9.53 -2.84 0.48
CA ILE A 40 -8.31 -2.52 1.23
C ILE A 40 -7.78 -1.12 0.83
N VAL A 41 -7.66 -0.85 -0.47
CA VAL A 41 -7.21 0.47 -0.99
C VAL A 41 -8.13 1.59 -0.50
N ASN A 42 -9.44 1.37 -0.53
CA ASN A 42 -10.42 2.35 -0.07
C ASN A 42 -10.34 2.58 1.44
N SER A 43 -10.14 1.53 2.25
CA SER A 43 -9.95 1.70 3.71
C SER A 43 -8.79 2.65 4.01
N PHE A 44 -7.62 2.43 3.40
CA PHE A 44 -6.48 3.34 3.59
C PHE A 44 -6.73 4.75 3.06
N TYR A 45 -7.40 4.87 1.91
CA TYR A 45 -7.76 6.18 1.37
C TYR A 45 -8.67 6.94 2.34
N MET A 46 -9.73 6.32 2.86
CA MET A 46 -10.63 6.92 3.84
C MET A 46 -9.89 7.34 5.11
N GLN A 47 -8.99 6.49 5.62
CA GLN A 47 -8.16 6.85 6.78
C GLN A 47 -7.28 8.07 6.49
N SER A 48 -6.72 8.18 5.29
CA SER A 48 -5.89 9.34 4.93
C SER A 48 -6.67 10.66 4.91
N LEU A 49 -7.98 10.63 4.66
CA LEU A 49 -8.85 11.80 4.69
C LEU A 49 -9.07 12.34 6.10
N MET A 50 -8.81 11.55 7.15
CA MET A 50 -8.91 12.01 8.54
C MET A 50 -7.87 13.08 8.89
N ASN A 51 -6.80 13.20 8.10
CA ASN A 51 -5.84 14.29 8.21
C ASN A 51 -5.79 15.10 6.91
N PRO A 52 -6.61 16.16 6.77
CA PRO A 52 -6.62 17.00 5.57
C PRO A 52 -5.29 17.69 5.26
N LYS A 53 -4.38 17.82 6.25
CA LYS A 53 -3.04 18.41 6.06
C LYS A 53 -2.04 17.42 5.45
N LEU A 54 -2.40 16.14 5.33
CA LEU A 54 -1.52 15.08 4.84
C LEU A 54 -1.39 15.14 3.30
N ALA A 55 -0.36 15.84 2.82
CA ALA A 55 -0.13 16.01 1.38
C ALA A 55 0.39 14.74 0.64
N LYS A 56 0.99 13.80 1.38
CA LYS A 56 1.53 12.52 0.88
C LYS A 56 1.21 11.43 1.91
N SER A 57 0.23 10.60 1.60
CA SER A 57 -0.31 9.58 2.51
C SER A 57 0.43 8.24 2.43
N VAL A 58 1.29 8.03 1.42
CA VAL A 58 1.92 6.73 1.15
C VAL A 58 3.42 6.88 0.99
N GLY A 59 4.19 6.10 1.75
CA GLY A 59 5.59 5.82 1.49
C GLY A 59 5.74 4.38 0.98
N HIS A 60 6.45 4.19 -0.12
CA HIS A 60 6.75 2.85 -0.66
C HIS A 60 8.24 2.75 -1.00
N ILE A 61 8.89 1.66 -0.57
CA ILE A 61 10.30 1.38 -0.82
C ILE A 61 10.41 0.01 -1.50
N PRO A 62 10.42 -0.04 -2.85
CA PRO A 62 10.77 -1.28 -3.54
C PRO A 62 12.24 -1.60 -3.28
N LEU A 63 12.49 -2.85 -2.90
CA LEU A 63 13.83 -3.41 -2.75
C LEU A 63 14.13 -4.26 -3.98
N SER A 64 15.16 -3.87 -4.73
CA SER A 64 15.69 -4.70 -5.81
C SER A 64 16.88 -5.50 -5.29
N TYR A 65 16.75 -6.82 -5.34
CA TYR A 65 17.83 -7.75 -5.09
C TYR A 65 18.56 -8.00 -6.43
N SER A 66 19.85 -7.70 -6.48
CA SER A 66 20.71 -8.28 -7.51
C SER A 66 20.79 -9.78 -7.24
N LYS A 67 20.82 -10.59 -8.29
CA LYS A 67 21.39 -11.94 -8.19
C LYS A 67 22.85 -11.85 -7.75
#